data_AF-A0A7S0RBW8-F1
#
_entry.id   AF-A0A7S0RBW8-F1
#
_cell.length_a   1.000
_cell.length_b   1.000
_cell.length_c   1.000
_cell.angle_alpha   90.00
_cell.angle_beta   90.00
_cell.angle_gamma   90.00
#
_symmetry.space_group_name_H-M   'P 1'
#
loop_
_entity.id
_entity.type
_entity.pdbx_description
1 polymer ?
#
loop_
_entity_poly.entity_id
_entity_poly.type
_entity_poly.pdbx_seq_one_letter_code
_entity_poly.pdbx_strand_id
1 'polypeptide(L)'
;HYCGWEGVACGCGIDLGAGAGMELADKFWAWGSADNCINPDDALFINNVQGLQLKFTEIELLNMYGANAAAKGYTAGNLYYTQLNITSNIYSGSPVSQTVTLSGPKDLAGGASVNTTVFIPIGTFALDEEVKKFTLTVDVFNSVAETNETNTYELEFQMCWPADLWPGPSMFILHNDGTSSLELKFGTEACITPDYLQTDQAGVDDNNAYFSFFYTEINQGQRTA
;
A
#
# COMPACT_ATOMS: atom_id res chain seq x y z
N HIS A 1 29.51 21.42 2.68
CA HIS A 1 29.43 22.27 1.47
C HIS A 1 28.18 23.11 1.59
N TYR A 2 28.29 24.45 1.60
CA TYR A 2 27.14 25.34 1.75
C TYR A 2 27.00 26.18 0.48
N CYS A 3 25.83 26.12 -0.14
CA CYS A 3 25.48 26.95 -1.29
C CYS A 3 25.35 28.42 -0.85
N GLY A 4 26.04 29.33 -1.53
CA GLY A 4 25.90 30.78 -1.33
C GLY A 4 27.09 31.53 -0.75
N TRP A 5 28.27 30.92 -0.60
CA TRP A 5 29.51 31.63 -0.27
C TRP A 5 30.09 32.30 -1.53
N GLU A 6 30.40 33.58 -1.46
CA GLU A 6 31.05 34.33 -2.55
C GLU A 6 32.39 33.67 -2.95
N GLY A 7 32.56 33.41 -4.25
CA GLY A 7 33.84 32.97 -4.84
C GLY A 7 33.93 31.50 -5.23
N VAL A 8 32.90 30.67 -5.01
CA VAL A 8 32.90 29.27 -5.45
C VAL A 8 31.75 29.00 -6.41
N ALA A 9 32.08 28.75 -7.68
CA ALA A 9 31.15 28.21 -8.67
C ALA A 9 30.93 26.71 -8.40
N CYS A 10 30.26 26.37 -7.29
CA CYS A 10 29.65 25.07 -7.15
C CYS A 10 28.31 25.12 -7.90
N GLY A 11 28.03 24.12 -8.73
CA GLY A 11 26.72 23.95 -9.35
C GLY A 11 25.69 23.72 -8.25
N CYS A 12 25.03 24.79 -7.83
CA CYS A 12 23.90 24.75 -6.93
C CYS A 12 22.69 24.33 -7.77
N GLY A 13 22.56 23.02 -8.03
CA GLY A 13 21.38 22.43 -8.65
C GLY A 13 20.34 22.11 -7.59
N ILE A 14 19.10 21.95 -8.02
CA ILE A 14 17.99 21.48 -7.19
C ILE A 14 18.21 20.00 -6.92
N ASP A 15 17.67 19.46 -5.84
CA ASP A 15 17.67 18.00 -5.63
C ASP A 15 16.35 17.63 -4.96
N LEU A 16 15.51 16.94 -5.70
CA LEU A 16 14.24 16.42 -5.26
C LEU A 16 14.44 14.99 -4.76
N GLY A 17 13.61 14.59 -3.83
CA GLY A 17 13.67 13.23 -3.34
C GLY A 17 12.45 12.82 -2.57
N ALA A 18 12.51 11.59 -2.11
CA ALA A 18 11.58 11.06 -1.13
C ALA A 18 12.20 11.15 0.27
N GLY A 19 11.34 11.24 1.29
CA GLY A 19 11.76 11.13 2.69
C GLY A 19 12.34 9.75 3.00
N ALA A 20 12.45 9.41 4.29
CA ALA A 20 13.13 8.18 4.70
C ALA A 20 12.45 6.88 4.25
N GLY A 21 11.17 6.93 3.87
CA GLY A 21 10.40 5.74 3.54
C GLY A 21 8.93 6.03 3.27
N MET A 22 8.13 4.98 3.44
CA MET A 22 6.69 4.95 3.25
C MET A 22 6.01 4.46 4.52
N GLU A 23 4.84 5.01 4.81
CA GLU A 23 3.94 4.54 5.87
C GLU A 23 2.75 3.82 5.27
N LEU A 24 2.40 2.68 5.86
CA LEU A 24 1.14 1.97 5.64
C LEU A 24 0.50 1.75 7.01
N ALA A 25 -0.72 2.27 7.20
CA ALA A 25 -1.38 2.27 8.50
C ALA A 25 -0.49 2.92 9.60
N ASP A 26 -0.04 2.15 10.59
CA ASP A 26 0.87 2.55 11.67
C ASP A 26 2.31 2.05 11.49
N LYS A 27 2.60 1.38 10.36
CA LYS A 27 3.91 0.83 10.02
C LYS A 27 4.70 1.82 9.17
N PHE A 28 6.00 1.87 9.42
CA PHE A 28 6.96 2.61 8.60
C PHE A 28 7.93 1.63 7.93
N TRP A 29 8.11 1.78 6.63
CA TRP A 29 8.99 0.97 5.79
C TRP A 29 10.02 1.86 5.10
N ALA A 30 11.29 1.64 5.41
CA ALA A 30 12.38 2.40 4.80
C ALA A 30 12.52 2.05 3.31
N TRP A 31 12.95 2.99 2.48
CA TRP A 31 13.35 2.66 1.12
C TRP A 31 14.51 1.66 1.11
N GLY A 32 14.49 0.72 0.19
CA GLY A 32 15.42 -0.41 0.07
C GLY A 32 15.12 -1.57 1.02
N SER A 33 14.10 -1.47 1.86
CA SER A 33 13.71 -2.59 2.73
C SER A 33 13.03 -3.71 1.93
N ALA A 34 13.32 -4.94 2.36
CA ALA A 34 12.61 -6.15 2.00
C ALA A 34 11.85 -6.68 3.22
N ASP A 35 10.99 -7.69 3.02
CA ASP A 35 10.20 -8.34 4.09
C ASP A 35 9.12 -7.46 4.73
N ASN A 36 8.61 -6.46 4.02
CA ASN A 36 7.48 -5.67 4.51
C ASN A 36 6.18 -6.45 4.42
N CYS A 37 5.48 -6.56 5.55
CA CYS A 37 4.29 -7.38 5.69
C CYS A 37 3.01 -6.54 5.69
N ILE A 38 2.14 -6.83 4.72
CA ILE A 38 0.76 -6.38 4.72
C ILE A 38 -0.11 -7.38 5.48
N ASN A 39 -0.87 -6.87 6.44
CA ASN A 39 -1.88 -7.58 7.21
C ASN A 39 -3.28 -7.12 6.79
N PRO A 40 -4.31 -7.96 7.00
CA PRO A 40 -5.71 -7.60 6.85
C PRO A 40 -6.12 -6.25 7.44
N ASP A 41 -5.65 -5.96 8.66
CA ASP A 41 -6.01 -4.76 9.42
C ASP A 41 -5.35 -3.48 8.88
N ASP A 42 -4.37 -3.60 7.98
CA ASP A 42 -3.76 -2.44 7.32
C ASP A 42 -4.66 -1.85 6.21
N ALA A 43 -5.70 -2.59 5.82
CA ALA A 43 -6.65 -2.19 4.79
C ALA A 43 -7.77 -1.32 5.34
N LEU A 44 -8.18 -0.33 4.55
CA LEU A 44 -9.22 0.63 4.92
C LEU A 44 -10.23 0.80 3.79
N PHE A 45 -11.45 1.18 4.18
CA PHE A 45 -12.54 1.45 3.25
C PHE A 45 -12.66 2.95 3.00
N ILE A 46 -12.44 3.36 1.75
CA ILE A 46 -12.69 4.73 1.27
C ILE A 46 -13.76 4.65 0.19
N ASN A 47 -14.89 5.35 0.38
CA ASN A 47 -16.02 5.34 -0.57
C ASN A 47 -16.48 3.93 -0.97
N ASN A 48 -16.61 3.03 0.01
CA ASN A 48 -16.95 1.60 -0.16
C ASN A 48 -15.95 0.77 -0.97
N VAL A 49 -14.77 1.30 -1.27
CA VAL A 49 -13.67 0.56 -1.88
C VAL A 49 -12.66 0.22 -0.81
N GLN A 50 -12.32 -1.06 -0.66
CA GLN A 50 -11.24 -1.49 0.23
C GLN A 50 -9.89 -1.29 -0.47
N GLY A 51 -8.93 -0.74 0.24
CA GLY A 51 -7.59 -0.51 -0.30
C GLY A 51 -6.57 -0.18 0.77
N LEU A 52 -5.37 0.11 0.31
CA LEU A 52 -4.24 0.51 1.13
C LEU A 52 -4.08 2.02 1.02
N GLN A 53 -3.93 2.70 2.16
CA GLN A 53 -3.52 4.10 2.18
C GLN A 53 -2.03 4.17 2.50
N LEU A 54 -1.25 4.55 1.51
CA LEU A 54 0.18 4.78 1.67
C LEU A 54 0.44 6.26 1.86
N LYS A 55 1.40 6.58 2.72
CA LYS A 55 1.89 7.96 2.92
C LYS A 55 3.40 7.99 2.74
N PHE A 56 3.91 9.03 2.15
CA PHE A 56 5.35 9.29 2.08
C PHE A 56 5.57 10.79 1.94
N THR A 57 6.80 11.22 2.15
CA THR A 57 7.19 12.62 2.04
C THR A 57 7.97 12.84 0.75
N GLU A 58 7.69 13.92 0.05
CA GLU A 58 8.53 14.46 -1.02
C GLU A 58 9.26 15.68 -0.47
N ILE A 59 10.54 15.82 -0.78
CA ILE A 59 11.42 16.83 -0.17
C ILE A 59 12.36 17.42 -1.21
N GLU A 60 12.71 18.69 -1.04
CA GLU A 60 13.87 19.30 -1.71
C GLU A 60 15.09 19.22 -0.75
N LEU A 61 16.10 18.43 -1.12
CA LEU A 61 17.18 17.96 -0.25
C LEU A 61 18.26 19.01 0.02
N LEU A 62 18.44 19.99 -0.86
CA LEU A 62 19.56 20.94 -0.79
C LEU A 62 19.18 22.31 -0.21
N ASN A 63 17.93 22.50 0.20
CA ASN A 63 17.39 23.76 0.75
C ASN A 63 17.68 24.97 -0.16
N MET A 64 17.57 24.72 -1.45
CA MET A 64 18.04 25.59 -2.53
C MET A 64 17.08 26.73 -2.84
N TYR A 65 15.79 26.54 -2.56
CA TYR A 65 14.75 27.55 -2.74
C TYR A 65 14.27 28.13 -1.39
N GLY A 66 14.05 29.43 -1.35
CA GLY A 66 13.71 30.16 -0.13
C GLY A 66 13.94 31.65 -0.35
N ALA A 67 13.68 32.50 0.64
CA ALA A 67 13.83 33.95 0.50
C ALA A 67 15.22 34.37 -0.05
N ASN A 68 16.28 33.65 0.32
CA ASN A 68 17.65 33.89 -0.16
C ASN A 68 17.88 33.51 -1.64
N ALA A 69 17.17 32.50 -2.16
CA ALA A 69 17.30 32.09 -3.56
C ALA A 69 16.42 32.92 -4.49
N ALA A 70 15.22 33.28 -4.01
CA ALA A 70 14.35 34.24 -4.69
C ALA A 70 15.02 35.62 -4.82
N ALA A 71 15.72 36.09 -3.78
CA ALA A 71 16.52 37.31 -3.83
C ALA A 71 17.70 37.25 -4.83
N LYS A 72 18.12 36.04 -5.23
CA LYS A 72 19.18 35.78 -6.22
C LYS A 72 18.65 35.44 -7.62
N GLY A 73 17.34 35.55 -7.85
CA GLY A 73 16.71 35.39 -9.16
C GLY A 73 16.43 33.95 -9.59
N TYR A 74 16.55 32.97 -8.68
CA TYR A 74 16.12 31.60 -8.94
C TYR A 74 14.60 31.52 -8.81
N THR A 75 13.90 31.28 -9.93
CA THR A 75 12.45 31.12 -9.94
C THR A 75 12.10 29.66 -9.71
N ALA A 76 11.33 29.38 -8.64
CA ALA A 76 10.58 28.14 -8.48
C ALA A 76 9.65 28.01 -9.69
N GLY A 77 10.05 27.21 -10.68
CA GLY A 77 9.41 27.24 -12.00
C GLY A 77 9.33 25.90 -12.70
N ASN A 78 9.98 24.86 -12.19
CA ASN A 78 9.96 23.57 -12.84
C ASN A 78 9.03 22.66 -12.06
N LEU A 79 7.81 22.58 -12.60
CA LEU A 79 6.80 21.67 -12.11
C LEU A 79 7.25 20.24 -12.38
N TYR A 80 7.30 19.41 -11.34
CA TYR A 80 7.68 18.01 -11.44
C TYR A 80 6.48 17.08 -11.27
N TYR A 81 6.65 15.82 -11.67
CA TYR A 81 5.63 14.78 -11.52
C TYR A 81 6.19 13.63 -10.70
N THR A 82 5.32 13.05 -9.86
CA THR A 82 5.66 11.85 -9.08
C THR A 82 4.76 10.70 -9.49
N GLN A 83 5.34 9.52 -9.62
CA GLN A 83 4.63 8.30 -10.00
C GLN A 83 4.95 7.18 -9.02
N LEU A 84 3.93 6.43 -8.63
CA LEU A 84 4.08 5.20 -7.88
C LEU A 84 3.72 4.02 -8.79
N ASN A 85 4.64 3.09 -8.96
CA ASN A 85 4.41 1.83 -9.66
C ASN A 85 4.38 0.67 -8.67
N ILE A 86 3.54 -0.32 -8.97
CA ILE A 86 3.46 -1.58 -8.25
C ILE A 86 3.78 -2.67 -9.27
N THR A 87 4.78 -3.49 -8.98
CA THR A 87 5.15 -4.61 -9.85
C THR A 87 4.98 -5.92 -9.10
N SER A 88 4.26 -6.86 -9.72
CA SER A 88 4.09 -8.23 -9.21
C SER A 88 4.84 -9.22 -10.11
N ASN A 89 5.64 -10.08 -9.50
CA ASN A 89 6.35 -11.17 -10.19
C ASN A 89 5.44 -12.40 -10.25
N ILE A 90 4.73 -12.61 -11.36
CA ILE A 90 3.88 -13.80 -11.51
C ILE A 90 4.77 -15.03 -11.77
N TYR A 91 4.64 -16.09 -10.97
CA TYR A 91 5.44 -17.34 -11.10
C TYR A 91 5.31 -18.08 -12.44
N SER A 92 4.48 -17.63 -13.38
CA SER A 92 4.25 -18.31 -14.67
C SER A 92 4.03 -17.39 -15.87
N GLY A 93 4.40 -16.11 -15.80
CA GLY A 93 4.09 -15.14 -16.86
C GLY A 93 4.99 -13.90 -16.89
N SER A 94 4.66 -12.95 -17.77
CA SER A 94 5.29 -11.63 -17.76
C SER A 94 4.86 -10.86 -16.51
N PRO A 95 5.77 -10.13 -15.85
CA PRO A 95 5.43 -9.34 -14.67
C PRO A 95 4.30 -8.35 -15.01
N VAL A 96 3.31 -8.26 -14.14
CA VAL A 96 2.26 -7.25 -14.25
C VAL A 96 2.72 -6.03 -13.47
N SER A 97 2.92 -4.93 -14.19
CA SER A 97 3.21 -3.63 -13.60
C SER A 97 1.98 -2.74 -13.73
N GLN A 98 1.59 -2.15 -12.61
CA GLN A 98 0.54 -1.17 -12.57
C GLN A 98 1.10 0.18 -12.15
N THR A 99 0.66 1.21 -12.86
CA THR A 99 1.04 2.58 -12.60
C THR A 99 -0.09 3.33 -11.91
N VAL A 100 0.23 3.92 -10.78
CA VAL A 100 -0.60 4.91 -10.08
C VAL A 100 0.07 6.26 -10.23
N THR A 101 -0.42 7.07 -11.16
CA THR A 101 0.03 8.45 -11.30
C THR A 101 -0.53 9.29 -10.16
N LEU A 102 0.36 9.93 -9.42
CA LEU A 102 -0.03 10.82 -8.33
C LEU A 102 -0.38 12.17 -8.94
N SER A 103 -1.44 12.80 -8.44
CA SER A 103 -2.08 13.94 -9.11
C SER A 103 -1.12 15.09 -9.42
N GLY A 104 -1.10 15.47 -10.70
CA GLY A 104 -0.72 16.79 -11.21
C GLY A 104 0.76 17.20 -11.08
N PRO A 105 1.16 18.23 -11.84
CA PRO A 105 2.45 18.88 -11.63
C PRO A 105 2.53 19.47 -10.22
N LYS A 106 3.67 19.27 -9.54
CA LYS A 106 3.95 19.76 -8.19
C LYS A 106 5.05 20.81 -8.24
N ASP A 107 5.00 21.72 -7.27
CA ASP A 107 6.08 22.67 -6.98
C ASP A 107 6.50 22.48 -5.52
N LEU A 108 7.80 22.46 -5.27
CA LEU A 108 8.38 22.39 -3.93
C LEU A 108 9.26 23.61 -3.72
N ALA A 109 8.86 24.45 -2.77
CA ALA A 109 9.76 25.43 -2.20
C ALA A 109 10.95 24.71 -1.54
N GLY A 110 12.06 25.40 -1.40
CA GLY A 110 13.31 24.73 -1.04
C GLY A 110 13.39 24.52 0.45
N GLY A 111 13.96 23.38 0.77
CA GLY A 111 13.92 22.80 2.11
C GLY A 111 12.49 22.52 2.58
N ALA A 112 11.48 22.70 1.72
CA ALA A 112 10.12 22.30 2.04
C ALA A 112 9.99 20.80 1.81
N SER A 113 9.04 20.25 2.54
CA SER A 113 8.62 18.87 2.43
C SER A 113 7.11 18.82 2.35
N VAL A 114 6.56 17.96 1.51
CA VAL A 114 5.12 17.72 1.41
C VAL A 114 4.82 16.26 1.68
N ASN A 115 3.81 16.02 2.52
CA ASN A 115 3.31 14.66 2.74
C ASN A 115 2.29 14.33 1.66
N THR A 116 2.59 13.29 0.88
CA THR A 116 1.71 12.76 -0.15
C THR A 116 1.03 11.51 0.38
N THR A 117 -0.29 11.44 0.19
CA THR A 117 -1.10 10.26 0.51
C THR A 117 -1.69 9.69 -0.77
N VAL A 118 -1.60 8.38 -0.96
CA VAL A 118 -2.18 7.66 -2.09
C VAL A 118 -3.03 6.51 -1.60
N PHE A 119 -4.18 6.31 -2.25
CA PHE A 119 -5.05 5.16 -1.99
C PHE A 119 -4.95 4.18 -3.16
N ILE A 120 -4.63 2.93 -2.85
CA ILE A 120 -4.52 1.85 -3.83
C ILE A 120 -5.62 0.83 -3.52
N PRO A 121 -6.65 0.71 -4.37
CA PRO A 121 -7.67 -0.31 -4.19
C PRO A 121 -7.06 -1.72 -4.24
N ILE A 122 -7.46 -2.61 -3.35
CA ILE A 122 -6.90 -3.97 -3.28
C ILE A 122 -7.18 -4.80 -4.54
N GLY A 123 -8.26 -4.53 -5.26
CA GLY A 123 -8.54 -5.18 -6.56
C GLY A 123 -7.61 -4.78 -7.70
N THR A 124 -6.58 -3.97 -7.44
CA THR A 124 -5.66 -3.47 -8.48
C THR A 124 -4.45 -4.38 -8.70
N PHE A 125 -4.09 -5.19 -7.71
CA PHE A 125 -3.03 -6.19 -7.79
C PHE A 125 -3.47 -7.48 -7.07
N ALA A 126 -2.85 -8.61 -7.40
CA ALA A 126 -3.15 -9.87 -6.72
C ALA A 126 -2.68 -9.79 -5.26
N LEU A 127 -3.58 -10.00 -4.32
CA LEU A 127 -3.21 -10.21 -2.93
C LEU A 127 -2.81 -11.67 -2.80
N ASP A 128 -1.51 -11.93 -2.62
CA ASP A 128 -0.92 -13.26 -2.49
C ASP A 128 0.39 -13.16 -1.69
N GLU A 129 0.96 -14.33 -1.37
CA GLU A 129 2.23 -14.47 -0.64
C GLU A 129 3.46 -14.15 -1.52
N GLU A 130 3.27 -13.80 -2.81
CA GLU A 130 4.38 -13.41 -3.68
C GLU A 130 4.87 -12.00 -3.33
N VAL A 131 6.19 -11.86 -3.34
CA VAL A 131 6.87 -10.58 -3.14
C VAL A 131 6.58 -9.64 -4.31
N LYS A 132 6.19 -8.43 -3.94
CA LYS A 132 5.87 -7.30 -4.82
C LYS A 132 6.77 -6.14 -4.53
N LYS A 133 6.86 -5.22 -5.48
CA LYS A 133 7.69 -4.02 -5.35
C LYS A 133 6.87 -2.76 -5.52
N PHE A 134 7.00 -1.84 -4.56
CA PHE A 134 6.63 -0.45 -4.76
C PHE A 134 7.84 0.29 -5.34
N THR A 135 7.60 1.08 -6.38
CA THR A 135 8.61 1.92 -7.03
C THR A 135 8.06 3.34 -7.15
N LEU A 136 8.57 4.24 -6.31
CA LEU A 136 8.28 5.65 -6.35
C LEU A 136 9.34 6.34 -7.20
N THR A 137 8.91 7.09 -8.21
CA THR A 137 9.78 7.96 -9.00
C THR A 137 9.34 9.40 -8.81
N VAL A 138 10.23 10.23 -8.27
CA VAL A 138 10.09 11.68 -8.21
C VAL A 138 10.68 12.27 -9.49
N ASP A 139 10.11 13.37 -9.99
CA ASP A 139 10.46 13.98 -11.27
C ASP A 139 10.60 13.00 -12.44
N VAL A 140 9.52 12.27 -12.71
CA VAL A 140 9.48 11.20 -13.73
C VAL A 140 9.92 11.65 -15.12
N PHE A 141 9.73 12.92 -15.45
CA PHE A 141 10.06 13.47 -16.77
C PHE A 141 11.43 14.14 -16.84
N ASN A 142 12.20 14.13 -15.74
CA ASN A 142 13.42 14.92 -15.59
C ASN A 142 13.16 16.38 -16.03
N SER A 143 12.09 16.95 -15.49
CA SER A 143 11.63 18.31 -15.77
C SER A 143 12.39 19.35 -14.93
N VAL A 144 12.98 18.90 -13.83
CA VAL A 144 13.83 19.64 -12.93
C VAL A 144 15.24 19.10 -13.13
N ALA A 145 16.16 19.92 -13.64
CA ALA A 145 17.55 19.51 -13.72
C ALA A 145 18.14 19.44 -12.31
N GLU A 146 18.44 18.23 -11.85
CA GLU A 146 18.87 17.96 -10.49
C GLU A 146 20.38 17.73 -10.39
N THR A 147 20.95 17.89 -9.19
CA THR A 147 22.35 17.51 -8.98
C THR A 147 22.55 16.00 -9.01
N ASN A 148 21.54 15.26 -8.54
CA ASN A 148 21.49 13.82 -8.54
C ASN A 148 20.18 13.36 -9.17
N GLU A 149 20.27 12.74 -10.34
CA GLU A 149 19.12 12.21 -11.09
C GLU A 149 18.60 10.87 -10.53
N THR A 150 19.05 10.46 -9.34
CA THR A 150 18.60 9.23 -8.69
C THR A 150 17.30 9.47 -7.93
N ASN A 151 16.22 9.57 -8.68
CA ASN A 151 14.91 9.92 -8.12
C ASN A 151 13.97 8.71 -7.96
N THR A 152 14.52 7.51 -7.99
CA THR A 152 13.77 6.26 -7.87
C THR A 152 14.02 5.62 -6.52
N TYR A 153 12.93 5.32 -5.82
CA TYR A 153 12.90 4.75 -4.48
C TYR A 153 12.05 3.49 -4.51
N GLU A 154 12.60 2.41 -3.98
CA GLU A 154 11.96 1.09 -4.06
C GLU A 154 11.84 0.48 -2.68
N LEU A 155 10.81 -0.35 -2.47
CA LEU A 155 10.74 -1.27 -1.34
C LEU A 155 9.93 -2.50 -1.76
N GLU A 156 10.20 -3.63 -1.11
CA GLU A 156 9.51 -4.89 -1.37
C GLU A 156 8.52 -5.21 -0.26
N PHE A 157 7.38 -5.78 -0.62
CA PHE A 157 6.34 -6.18 0.32
C PHE A 157 5.66 -7.47 -0.11
N GLN A 158 5.06 -8.18 0.83
CA GLN A 158 4.23 -9.34 0.57
C GLN A 158 3.06 -9.38 1.55
N MET A 159 2.09 -10.25 1.30
CA MET A 159 1.13 -10.59 2.34
C MET A 159 1.74 -11.59 3.31
N CYS A 160 1.64 -11.29 4.60
CA CYS A 160 2.12 -12.18 5.67
C CYS A 160 0.96 -12.89 6.39
N TRP A 161 -0.20 -12.87 5.76
CA TRP A 161 -1.40 -13.60 6.13
C TRP A 161 -1.80 -14.44 4.91
N PRO A 162 -2.34 -15.66 5.09
CA PRO A 162 -2.84 -16.44 3.96
C PRO A 162 -3.79 -15.57 3.15
N ALA A 163 -3.45 -15.32 1.89
CA ALA A 163 -4.20 -14.33 1.10
C ALA A 163 -5.67 -14.72 0.90
N ASP A 164 -5.91 -16.03 0.89
CA ASP A 164 -7.23 -16.68 0.93
C ASP A 164 -8.07 -16.25 2.13
N LEU A 165 -7.46 -15.83 3.25
CA LEU A 165 -8.13 -15.38 4.47
C LEU A 165 -8.20 -13.85 4.58
N TRP A 166 -7.98 -13.11 3.49
CA TRP A 166 -8.21 -11.67 3.48
C TRP A 166 -9.69 -11.38 3.77
N PRO A 167 -9.99 -10.42 4.68
CA PRO A 167 -11.36 -9.98 4.93
C PRO A 167 -11.81 -9.12 3.76
N GLY A 168 -12.08 -9.76 2.63
CA GLY A 168 -13.06 -9.28 1.69
C GLY A 168 -14.47 -9.45 2.28
N PRO A 169 -15.53 -9.54 1.45
CA PRO A 169 -16.83 -10.05 1.92
C PRO A 169 -16.76 -11.54 2.34
N SER A 170 -15.57 -12.13 2.40
CA SER A 170 -15.27 -13.46 2.91
C SER A 170 -15.96 -13.68 4.25
N MET A 171 -16.73 -14.75 4.30
CA MET A 171 -17.67 -15.09 5.35
C MET A 171 -17.38 -16.52 5.75
N PHE A 172 -17.26 -16.80 7.04
CA PHE A 172 -17.38 -18.19 7.48
C PHE A 172 -18.87 -18.52 7.55
N ILE A 173 -19.25 -19.66 7.01
CA ILE A 173 -20.58 -20.19 7.23
C ILE A 173 -20.42 -21.36 8.19
N LEU A 174 -20.83 -21.14 9.44
CA LEU A 174 -21.09 -22.25 10.36
C LEU A 174 -22.33 -22.95 9.86
N HIS A 175 -22.24 -24.24 9.57
CA HIS A 175 -23.36 -25.01 9.03
C HIS A 175 -23.66 -26.18 9.95
N ASN A 176 -24.91 -26.31 10.34
CA ASN A 176 -25.44 -27.50 11.00
C ASN A 176 -26.33 -28.25 10.01
N ASP A 177 -25.84 -29.41 9.55
CA ASP A 177 -26.55 -30.55 8.90
C ASP A 177 -27.68 -30.29 7.86
N GLY A 178 -27.87 -29.05 7.40
CA GLY A 178 -28.86 -28.65 6.40
C GLY A 178 -30.01 -27.79 6.93
N THR A 179 -30.05 -27.44 8.22
CA THR A 179 -31.20 -26.71 8.82
C THR A 179 -30.88 -25.31 9.34
N SER A 180 -29.65 -25.06 9.79
CA SER A 180 -29.24 -23.75 10.29
C SER A 180 -27.85 -23.37 9.81
N SER A 181 -27.68 -22.12 9.37
CA SER A 181 -26.39 -21.54 9.04
C SER A 181 -26.19 -20.23 9.80
N LEU A 182 -24.95 -19.99 10.25
CA LEU A 182 -24.52 -18.70 10.80
C LEU A 182 -23.40 -18.15 9.94
N GLU A 183 -23.68 -17.00 9.33
CA GLU A 183 -22.72 -16.22 8.58
C GLU A 183 -21.88 -15.37 9.54
N LEU A 184 -20.62 -15.72 9.71
CA LEU A 184 -19.66 -14.95 10.47
C LEU A 184 -18.88 -14.04 9.54
N LYS A 185 -18.98 -12.73 9.79
CA LYS A 185 -18.11 -11.74 9.16
C LYS A 185 -16.87 -11.53 10.02
N PHE A 186 -15.70 -11.45 9.39
CA PHE A 186 -14.48 -11.10 10.10
C PHE A 186 -14.63 -9.77 10.85
N GLY A 187 -14.08 -9.70 12.07
CA GLY A 187 -14.17 -8.51 12.93
C GLY A 187 -15.52 -8.29 13.61
N THR A 188 -16.47 -9.22 13.49
CA THR A 188 -17.74 -9.17 14.23
C THR A 188 -17.79 -10.23 15.32
N GLU A 189 -18.25 -9.83 16.51
CA GLU A 189 -18.61 -10.80 17.55
C GLU A 189 -19.90 -11.50 17.13
N ALA A 190 -19.91 -12.83 17.20
CA ALA A 190 -21.09 -13.64 16.98
C ALA A 190 -21.29 -14.59 18.16
N CYS A 191 -22.54 -14.71 18.61
CA CYS A 191 -22.91 -15.65 19.63
C CYS A 191 -23.27 -17.00 18.99
N ILE A 192 -22.57 -18.06 19.36
CA ILE A 192 -22.96 -19.43 19.01
C ILE A 192 -24.00 -19.89 20.02
N THR A 193 -25.25 -20.04 19.57
CA THR A 193 -26.32 -20.67 20.35
C THR A 193 -26.33 -22.19 20.14
N PRO A 194 -26.95 -22.96 21.05
CA PRO A 194 -27.02 -24.42 20.95
C PRO A 194 -27.61 -24.95 19.63
N ASP A 195 -28.42 -24.17 18.93
CA ASP A 195 -29.04 -24.55 17.65
C ASP A 195 -28.03 -24.71 16.49
N TYR A 196 -26.78 -24.23 16.68
CA TYR A 196 -25.67 -24.41 15.75
C TYR A 196 -24.78 -25.62 16.07
N LEU A 197 -25.06 -26.33 17.17
CA LEU A 197 -24.30 -27.50 17.59
C LEU A 197 -24.93 -28.78 17.07
N GLN A 198 -24.10 -29.68 16.59
CA GLN A 198 -24.45 -31.07 16.28
C GLN A 198 -24.39 -31.89 17.55
N THR A 199 -25.48 -32.59 17.83
CA THR A 199 -25.54 -33.67 18.81
C THR A 199 -25.68 -34.98 18.04
N ASP A 200 -24.70 -35.86 18.19
CA ASP A 200 -24.63 -37.24 17.71
C ASP A 200 -24.37 -37.52 16.22
N GLN A 201 -23.10 -37.77 15.90
CA GLN A 201 -22.71 -38.88 15.04
C GLN A 201 -22.98 -40.18 15.81
N ALA A 202 -23.85 -41.03 15.28
CA ALA A 202 -24.14 -42.34 15.87
C ALA A 202 -22.85 -43.12 16.20
N GLY A 203 -22.58 -43.35 17.49
CA GLY A 203 -21.47 -44.20 17.96
C GLY A 203 -20.35 -43.51 18.76
N VAL A 204 -20.48 -42.24 19.15
CA VAL A 204 -19.56 -41.54 20.05
C VAL A 204 -20.37 -41.05 21.27
N ASP A 205 -19.90 -41.30 22.50
CA ASP A 205 -20.58 -40.97 23.76
C ASP A 205 -21.42 -39.68 23.72
N ASP A 206 -22.71 -39.79 24.09
CA ASP A 206 -23.83 -38.81 24.03
C ASP A 206 -23.62 -37.45 24.76
N ASN A 207 -22.39 -37.09 25.13
CA ASN A 207 -22.07 -35.86 25.87
C ASN A 207 -21.18 -34.88 25.11
N ASN A 208 -20.83 -35.16 23.85
CA ASN A 208 -20.00 -34.27 23.04
C ASN A 208 -20.87 -33.53 22.02
N ALA A 209 -20.91 -32.20 22.14
CA ALA A 209 -21.43 -31.33 21.09
C ALA A 209 -20.28 -30.90 20.18
N TYR A 210 -20.48 -30.99 18.87
CA TYR A 210 -19.50 -30.58 17.85
C TYR A 210 -20.13 -29.61 16.87
N PHE A 211 -19.29 -28.95 16.09
CA PHE A 211 -19.73 -28.10 15.01
C PHE A 211 -18.74 -28.26 13.86
N SER A 212 -19.27 -28.30 12.65
CA SER A 212 -18.46 -28.42 11.44
C SER A 212 -18.23 -27.02 10.88
N PHE A 213 -16.97 -26.68 10.66
CA PHE A 213 -16.60 -25.45 9.97
C PHE A 213 -16.47 -25.71 8.47
N PHE A 214 -17.24 -24.97 7.68
CA PHE A 214 -17.01 -24.89 6.25
C PHE A 214 -16.54 -23.48 5.92
N TYR A 215 -15.37 -23.39 5.32
CA TYR A 215 -14.90 -22.16 4.72
C TYR A 215 -15.35 -22.13 3.26
N THR A 216 -15.98 -21.04 2.84
CA THR A 216 -16.31 -20.82 1.43
C THR A 216 -15.91 -19.40 1.08
N GLU A 217 -14.97 -19.28 0.15
CA GLU A 217 -14.67 -17.99 -0.48
C GLU A 217 -15.87 -17.56 -1.30
N ILE A 218 -16.61 -16.56 -0.82
CA ILE A 218 -17.54 -15.84 -1.67
C ILE A 218 -16.72 -14.81 -2.45
N ASN A 219 -16.07 -15.26 -3.51
CA ASN A 219 -15.49 -14.38 -4.51
C ASN A 219 -16.64 -13.61 -5.19
N GLN A 220 -16.94 -12.40 -4.71
CA GLN A 220 -17.93 -11.51 -5.34
C GLN A 220 -17.51 -11.04 -6.76
N GLY A 221 -16.41 -11.56 -7.32
CA GLY A 221 -15.90 -11.23 -8.65
C GLY A 221 -16.16 -12.23 -9.78
N GLN A 222 -16.65 -13.45 -9.52
CA GLN A 222 -16.94 -14.41 -10.60
C GLN A 222 -18.28 -15.13 -10.40
N ARG A 223 -19.37 -14.43 -10.72
CA ARG A 223 -20.54 -15.10 -11.29
C ARG A 223 -20.46 -14.96 -12.81
N THR A 224 -19.81 -15.92 -13.46
CA THR A 224 -20.17 -16.28 -14.84
C THR A 224 -21.07 -17.51 -14.76
N ALA A 225 -22.20 -17.42 -15.47
CA ALA A 225 -23.20 -18.47 -15.63
C ALA A 225 -22.62 -19.75 -16.24
#